data_AF-A0A0B2SBJ8-F1
#
_entry.id   AF-A0A0B2SBJ8-F1
#
_cell.length_a   1.000
_cell.length_b   1.000
_cell.length_c   1.000
_cell.angle_alpha   90.00
_cell.angle_beta   90.00
_cell.angle_gamma   90.00
#
_symmetry.space_group_name_H-M   'P 1'
#
loop_
_entity.id
_entity.type
_entity.pdbx_description
1 polymer ?
#
loop_
_entity_poly.entity_id
_entity_poly.type
_entity_poly.pdbx_seq_one_letter_code
_entity_poly.pdbx_strand_id
1 'polypeptide(L)'
;MHAVDTGQCLLVKGWKGSSWSFPHGKKSKDEEDHACAIREVMEETGFDVSKLLNKDEYLEVIFGQQRVRLYIIAGVKDDTTFAPLTKKEISQIVSLVQIL
;
A
#
# COMPACT_ATOMS: atom_id res chain seq x y z
N MET A 1 -7.07 22.65 -15.29
CA MET A 1 -5.98 22.43 -14.32
C MET A 1 -5.58 20.99 -14.44
N HIS A 2 -4.48 20.71 -15.16
CA HIS A 2 -4.00 19.34 -15.33
C HIS A 2 -3.30 18.93 -14.04
N ALA A 3 -3.75 17.85 -13.41
CA ALA A 3 -2.92 17.16 -12.44
C ALA A 3 -1.68 16.66 -13.18
N VAL A 4 -0.50 17.08 -12.75
CA VAL A 4 0.75 16.53 -13.27
C VAL A 4 0.88 15.15 -12.66
N ASP A 5 0.66 14.12 -13.46
CA ASP A 5 1.02 12.76 -13.08
C ASP A 5 2.54 12.70 -12.94
N THR A 6 2.98 12.70 -11.68
CA THR A 6 4.40 12.69 -11.30
C THR A 6 4.95 11.27 -11.22
N GLY A 7 4.16 10.27 -11.67
CA GLY A 7 4.48 8.86 -11.61
C GLY A 7 4.54 8.40 -10.16
N GLN A 8 3.40 8.43 -9.42
CA GLN A 8 3.26 8.23 -7.96
C GLN A 8 2.70 6.86 -7.43
N CYS A 9 3.38 6.22 -6.47
CA CYS A 9 2.87 5.19 -5.54
C CYS A 9 3.81 4.94 -4.33
N LEU A 10 3.27 4.72 -3.12
CA LEU A 10 3.95 4.68 -1.80
C LEU A 10 4.72 3.38 -1.50
N LEU A 11 5.90 3.50 -0.86
CA LEU A 11 6.71 2.37 -0.37
C LEU A 11 7.03 2.46 1.14
N VAL A 12 7.11 1.30 1.80
CA VAL A 12 7.43 1.12 3.22
C VAL A 12 8.73 0.33 3.41
N LYS A 13 9.39 0.52 4.57
CA LYS A 13 10.62 -0.20 4.95
C LYS A 13 10.54 -0.80 6.35
N GLY A 14 10.45 -2.13 6.38
CA GLY A 14 10.38 -2.92 7.60
C GLY A 14 11.66 -2.85 8.45
N TRP A 15 11.51 -2.83 9.78
CA TRP A 15 12.57 -2.55 10.75
C TRP A 15 13.80 -3.49 10.68
N LYS A 16 13.60 -4.75 10.31
CA LYS A 16 14.66 -5.77 10.23
C LYS A 16 15.27 -5.94 8.83
N GLY A 17 14.78 -5.21 7.83
CA GLY A 17 15.15 -5.38 6.42
C GLY A 17 15.67 -4.09 5.80
N SER A 18 16.59 -4.21 4.84
CA SER A 18 17.05 -3.07 4.05
C SER A 18 16.15 -2.76 2.84
N SER A 19 15.29 -3.70 2.45
CA SER A 19 14.40 -3.63 1.29
C SER A 19 13.20 -2.71 1.52
N TRP A 20 12.85 -1.97 0.47
CA TRP A 20 11.56 -1.30 0.34
C TRP A 20 10.54 -2.24 -0.31
N SER A 21 9.28 -2.13 0.09
CA SER A 21 8.16 -2.87 -0.49
C SER A 21 6.91 -2.00 -0.55
N PHE A 22 5.92 -2.39 -1.34
CA PHE A 22 4.57 -1.83 -1.20
C PHE A 22 3.99 -2.23 0.16
N PRO A 23 3.06 -1.44 0.73
CA PRO A 23 2.31 -1.86 1.91
C PRO A 23 1.56 -3.16 1.63
N HIS A 24 1.82 -4.20 2.42
CA HIS A 24 1.21 -5.52 2.20
C HIS A 24 1.26 -6.39 3.45
N GLY A 25 0.30 -7.31 3.58
CA GLY A 25 0.37 -8.34 4.60
C GLY A 25 -0.46 -9.56 4.28
N LYS A 26 -0.77 -10.33 5.32
CA LYS A 26 -1.40 -11.65 5.19
C LYS A 26 -2.88 -11.54 5.46
N LYS A 27 -3.66 -11.92 4.46
CA LYS A 27 -5.11 -12.01 4.58
C LYS A 27 -5.52 -12.96 5.70
N SER A 28 -6.42 -12.48 6.55
CA SER A 28 -7.04 -13.26 7.62
C SER A 28 -8.06 -14.26 7.09
N LYS A 29 -8.45 -15.22 7.95
CA LYS A 29 -9.55 -16.15 7.62
C LYS A 29 -10.84 -15.35 7.44
N ASP A 30 -11.60 -15.68 6.39
CA ASP A 30 -12.87 -15.04 6.02
C ASP A 30 -12.77 -13.52 5.73
N GLU A 31 -11.55 -12.99 5.53
CA GLU A 31 -11.30 -11.61 5.11
C GLU A 31 -11.34 -11.48 3.57
N GLU A 32 -11.94 -10.41 3.07
CA GLU A 32 -11.97 -10.07 1.65
C GLU A 32 -10.64 -9.44 1.19
N ASP A 33 -10.22 -9.69 -0.05
CA ASP A 33 -8.89 -9.26 -0.55
C ASP A 33 -8.69 -7.73 -0.45
N HIS A 34 -9.74 -6.96 -0.76
CA HIS A 34 -9.73 -5.50 -0.64
C HIS A 34 -9.80 -5.00 0.80
N ALA A 35 -10.47 -5.73 1.70
CA ALA A 35 -10.54 -5.36 3.12
C ALA A 35 -9.17 -5.55 3.80
N CYS A 36 -8.47 -6.64 3.46
CA CYS A 36 -7.09 -6.85 3.84
C CYS A 36 -6.21 -5.68 3.36
N ALA A 37 -6.27 -5.31 2.09
CA ALA A 37 -5.45 -4.22 1.55
C ALA A 37 -5.68 -2.88 2.27
N ILE A 38 -6.94 -2.51 2.56
CA ILE A 38 -7.28 -1.31 3.33
C ILE A 38 -6.68 -1.37 4.74
N ARG A 39 -6.82 -2.52 5.42
CA ARG A 39 -6.32 -2.72 6.78
C ARG A 39 -4.79 -2.60 6.85
N GLU A 40 -4.06 -3.30 5.99
CA GLU A 40 -2.59 -3.29 5.95
C GLU A 40 -2.06 -1.87 5.66
N VAL A 41 -2.62 -1.16 4.67
CA VAL A 41 -2.24 0.24 4.38
C VAL A 41 -2.50 1.15 5.59
N MET A 42 -3.63 0.98 6.28
CA MET A 42 -3.94 1.77 7.48
C MET A 42 -2.98 1.47 8.64
N GLU A 43 -2.64 0.20 8.89
CA GLU A 43 -1.70 -0.22 9.93
C GLU A 43 -0.28 0.31 9.66
N GLU A 44 0.21 0.16 8.43
CA GLU A 44 1.59 0.48 8.02
C GLU A 44 1.82 1.97 7.73
N THR A 45 0.79 2.71 7.32
CA THR A 45 0.93 4.09 6.80
C THR A 45 0.04 5.12 7.50
N GLY A 46 -0.96 4.67 8.29
CA GLY A 46 -1.92 5.55 8.96
C GLY A 46 -2.96 6.19 8.03
N PHE A 47 -3.01 5.78 6.75
CA PHE A 47 -3.87 6.37 5.73
C PHE A 47 -5.00 5.43 5.30
N ASP A 48 -6.25 5.93 5.32
CA ASP A 48 -7.44 5.18 4.92
C ASP A 48 -7.69 5.32 3.40
N VAL A 49 -7.41 4.24 2.67
CA VAL A 49 -7.65 4.15 1.21
C VAL A 49 -9.06 3.67 0.84
N SER A 50 -9.95 3.41 1.80
CA SER A 50 -11.26 2.78 1.55
C SER A 50 -12.16 3.53 0.56
N LYS A 51 -12.00 4.86 0.46
CA LYS A 51 -12.75 5.73 -0.47
C LYS A 51 -12.08 5.92 -1.84
N LEU A 52 -10.84 5.49 -1.98
CA LEU A 52 -10.03 5.60 -3.20
C LEU A 52 -9.86 4.25 -3.92
N LEU A 53 -10.05 3.13 -3.20
CA LEU A 53 -9.90 1.78 -3.73
C LEU A 53 -11.00 1.44 -4.75
N ASN A 54 -10.61 1.21 -5.99
CA ASN A 54 -11.41 0.47 -6.97
C ASN A 54 -11.11 -1.03 -6.85
N LYS A 55 -12.14 -1.87 -6.74
CA LYS A 55 -11.97 -3.33 -6.56
C LYS A 55 -11.50 -4.04 -7.82
N ASP A 56 -11.67 -3.41 -8.98
CA ASP A 56 -11.32 -3.96 -10.30
C ASP A 56 -9.93 -3.49 -10.78
N GLU A 57 -9.29 -2.52 -10.10
CA GLU A 57 -7.96 -2.01 -10.42
C GLU A 57 -6.90 -2.63 -9.48
N TYR A 58 -6.33 -3.75 -9.92
CA TYR A 58 -5.27 -4.44 -9.20
C TYR A 58 -4.29 -5.16 -10.13
N LEU A 59 -3.07 -5.33 -9.64
CA LEU A 59 -2.10 -6.29 -10.16
C LEU A 59 -2.22 -7.58 -9.35
N GLU A 60 -2.32 -8.74 -10.02
CA GLU A 60 -2.26 -10.04 -9.36
C GLU A 60 -1.13 -10.89 -9.96
N VAL A 61 -0.30 -11.47 -9.09
CA VAL A 61 0.82 -12.32 -9.47
C VAL A 61 0.82 -13.58 -8.61
N ILE A 62 1.02 -14.73 -9.25
CA ILE A 62 1.05 -16.05 -8.59
C ILE A 62 2.47 -16.60 -8.68
N PHE A 63 3.12 -16.73 -7.52
CA PHE A 63 4.45 -17.31 -7.37
C PHE A 63 4.33 -18.67 -6.67
N GLY A 64 4.25 -19.73 -7.47
CA GLY A 64 4.01 -21.09 -6.96
C GLY A 64 2.64 -21.20 -6.30
N GLN A 65 2.60 -21.34 -4.97
CA GLN A 65 1.36 -21.39 -4.18
C GLN A 65 0.98 -20.03 -3.56
N GLN A 66 1.83 -19.00 -3.68
CA GLN A 66 1.54 -17.67 -3.14
C GLN A 66 0.86 -16.80 -4.20
N ARG A 67 -0.36 -16.34 -3.90
CA ARG A 67 -1.07 -15.32 -4.69
C ARG A 67 -0.88 -13.97 -4.00
N VAL A 68 -0.26 -13.03 -4.70
CA VAL A 68 -0.10 -11.63 -4.27
C VAL A 68 -1.03 -10.77 -5.11
N ARG A 69 -1.85 -9.95 -4.47
CA ARG A 69 -2.71 -8.95 -5.13
C ARG A 69 -2.39 -7.58 -4.55
N LEU A 70 -2.09 -6.62 -5.42
CA LEU A 70 -1.80 -5.22 -5.08
C LEU A 70 -2.85 -4.34 -5.75
N TYR A 71 -3.61 -3.57 -4.97
CA TYR A 71 -4.59 -2.62 -5.51
C TYR A 71 -3.91 -1.32 -5.92
N ILE A 72 -4.34 -0.76 -7.05
CA ILE A 72 -3.84 0.52 -7.55
C ILE A 72 -4.70 1.62 -6.92
N ILE A 73 -4.07 2.54 -6.19
CA ILE A 73 -4.74 3.64 -5.50
C ILE A 73 -4.24 4.97 -6.08
N ALA A 74 -5.10 5.67 -6.80
CA ALA A 74 -4.83 6.99 -7.38
C ALA A 74 -5.53 8.11 -6.58
N GLY A 75 -5.16 9.37 -6.85
CA GLY A 75 -5.82 10.55 -6.27
C GLY A 75 -5.46 10.86 -4.81
N VAL A 76 -4.43 10.21 -4.26
CA VAL A 76 -3.79 10.64 -3.01
C VAL A 76 -3.11 11.99 -3.24
N LYS A 77 -3.19 12.91 -2.27
CA LYS A 77 -2.60 14.25 -2.41
C LYS A 77 -1.14 14.27 -2.00
N ASP A 78 -0.34 15.11 -2.64
CA ASP A 78 1.07 15.32 -2.32
C ASP A 78 1.34 15.83 -0.89
N ASP A 79 0.35 16.47 -0.25
CA ASP A 79 0.42 16.95 1.14
C ASP A 79 0.00 15.90 2.18
N THR A 80 -0.31 14.66 1.75
CA THR A 80 -0.69 13.56 2.64
C THR A 80 0.49 13.15 3.53
N THR A 81 0.30 13.23 4.85
CA THR A 81 1.27 12.74 5.83
C THR A 81 0.99 11.29 6.18
N PHE A 82 2.01 10.43 6.09
CA PHE A 82 1.94 9.02 6.48
C PHE A 82 2.73 8.76 7.76
N ALA A 83 2.19 7.94 8.66
CA ALA A 83 2.85 7.47 9.86
C ALA A 83 2.26 6.11 10.30
N PRO A 84 3.07 5.09 10.62
CA PRO A 84 2.58 3.78 11.02
C PRO A 84 1.81 3.85 12.34
N LEU A 85 0.70 3.12 12.45
CA LEU A 85 -0.07 3.04 13.69
C LEU A 85 0.55 2.05 14.69
N THR A 86 1.22 1.00 14.20
CA THR A 86 1.94 0.03 15.04
C THR A 86 3.35 0.49 15.38
N LYS A 87 3.58 0.84 16.66
CA LYS A 87 4.93 1.12 17.18
C LYS A 87 5.78 -0.15 17.23
N LYS A 88 6.44 -0.51 16.12
CA LYS A 88 7.75 -1.22 16.02
C LYS A 88 8.12 -1.72 14.62
N GLU A 89 7.24 -1.64 13.63
CA GLU A 89 7.43 -2.41 12.38
C GLU A 89 8.08 -1.62 11.24
N ILE A 90 7.85 -0.31 11.14
CA ILE A 90 8.35 0.53 10.03
C ILE A 90 9.28 1.62 10.54
N SER A 91 10.42 1.77 9.86
CA SER A 91 11.52 2.66 10.29
C SER A 91 11.55 4.00 9.56
N GLN A 92 11.15 4.02 8.29
CA GLN A 92 11.07 5.19 7.43
C GLN A 92 9.94 5.00 6.41
N ILE A 93 9.26 6.09 6.09
CA ILE A 93 8.35 6.20 4.94
C ILE A 93 8.97 7.24 4.00
N VAL A 94 9.06 6.91 2.71
CA VAL A 94 9.51 7.83 1.67
C VAL A 94 8.46 7.83 0.58
N SER A 95 7.94 9.01 0.25
CA SER A 95 7.13 9.25 -0.95
C SER A 95 8.04 9.24 -2.19
N LEU A 96 8.38 8.03 -2.66
CA LEU A 96 9.03 7.78 -3.96
C LEU A 96 8.44 6.54 -4.63
N VAL A 97 8.56 6.50 -5.95
CA VAL A 97 7.41 6.19 -6.80
C VAL A 97 7.85 5.78 -8.22
N GLN A 98 7.06 5.20 -9.13
CA GLN A 98 5.78 4.44 -9.11
C GLN A 98 6.01 3.15 -9.89
N ILE A 99 5.07 2.21 -9.83
CA ILE A 99 5.02 1.12 -10.82
C ILE A 99 3.65 1.03 -11.52
N LEU A 100 3.73 0.89 -12.85
CA LEU A 100 2.66 0.65 -13.83
C LEU A 100 2.25 -0.84 -13.85
#